data_AF-A0A959RYW3-F1
#
_entry.id   AF-A0A959RYW3-F1
#
_cell.length_a   1.000
_cell.length_b   1.000
_cell.length_c   1.000
_cell.angle_alpha   90.00
_cell.angle_beta   90.00
_cell.angle_gamma   90.00
#
_symmetry.space_group_name_H-M   'P 1'
#
loop_
_entity.id
_entity.type
_entity.pdbx_description
1 polymer ?
#
loop_
_entity_poly.entity_id
_entity_poly.type
_entity_poly.pdbx_seq_one_letter_code
_entity_poly.pdbx_strand_id
1 'polypeptide(L)'
;LTQRMFAYYSDTLASVGTTELNFKNMKDGDIAGLAVFQDPYAYIGIKKIKNKKYVIMVNNGKMIDSSEVKVDKIYLKANAIYGTGAADIFTGNAPAGTGSALFSYSVDNKNFTKIGDELKMRFSLKIFTGNKFCLFNYATKELGGYVDFNWFRTSAEKI
;
A
#
# COMPACT_ATOMS: atom_id res chain seq x y z
N LEU A 1 11.38 -1.91 -3.99
CA LEU A 1 11.23 -3.31 -4.43
C LEU A 1 9.80 -3.51 -4.91
N THR A 2 9.55 -4.17 -6.05
CA THR A 2 8.19 -4.42 -6.54
C THR A 2 7.91 -5.91 -6.77
N GLN A 3 6.70 -6.37 -6.47
CA GLN A 3 6.21 -7.72 -6.75
C GLN A 3 4.86 -7.65 -7.48
N ARG A 4 4.64 -8.51 -8.48
CA ARG A 4 3.34 -8.61 -9.16
C ARG A 4 2.27 -9.15 -8.20
N MET A 5 1.03 -8.75 -8.42
CA MET A 5 -0.11 -9.27 -7.67
C MET A 5 -0.62 -10.54 -8.36
N PHE A 6 -0.50 -11.68 -7.69
CA PHE A 6 -0.87 -12.99 -8.21
C PHE A 6 -1.83 -13.68 -7.22
N ALA A 7 -3.09 -13.28 -7.19
CA ALA A 7 -4.16 -14.17 -6.75
C ALA A 7 -4.66 -14.97 -7.96
N TYR A 8 -5.20 -16.16 -7.70
CA TYR A 8 -6.03 -16.88 -8.67
C TYR A 8 -7.13 -15.93 -9.18
N TYR A 9 -7.34 -15.87 -10.49
CA TYR A 9 -8.36 -15.02 -11.11
C TYR A 9 -9.74 -15.34 -10.51
N SER A 10 -10.16 -14.51 -9.56
CA SER A 10 -11.39 -14.71 -8.80
C SER A 10 -11.90 -13.37 -8.33
N ASP A 11 -13.17 -13.10 -8.65
CA ASP A 11 -13.88 -11.90 -8.20
C ASP A 11 -14.33 -12.01 -6.73
N THR A 12 -13.95 -13.10 -6.04
CA THR A 12 -14.27 -13.37 -4.63
C THR A 12 -13.04 -13.39 -3.73
N LEU A 13 -11.83 -13.22 -4.30
CA LEU A 13 -10.57 -13.24 -3.56
C LEU A 13 -9.78 -11.95 -3.80
N ALA A 14 -9.20 -11.40 -2.73
CA ALA A 14 -8.21 -10.35 -2.80
C ALA A 14 -6.79 -10.94 -2.86
N SER A 15 -5.92 -10.36 -3.68
CA SER A 15 -4.47 -10.48 -3.52
C SER A 15 -4.05 -9.63 -2.34
N VAL A 16 -3.43 -10.23 -1.32
CA VAL A 16 -3.03 -9.51 -0.12
C VAL A 16 -1.52 -9.47 -0.02
N GLY A 17 -0.96 -8.26 0.09
CA GLY A 17 0.44 -8.04 0.40
C GLY A 17 0.56 -7.57 1.85
N THR A 18 1.37 -8.24 2.66
CA THR A 18 1.65 -7.84 4.04
C THR A 18 3.15 -7.75 4.27
N THR A 19 3.60 -6.75 5.03
CA THR A 19 5.00 -6.59 5.43
C THR A 19 5.11 -6.16 6.88
N GLU A 20 6.18 -6.59 7.55
CA GLU A 20 6.64 -5.98 8.80
C GLU A 20 7.69 -4.91 8.48
N LEU A 21 7.52 -3.71 9.03
CA LEU A 21 8.39 -2.56 8.84
C LEU A 21 8.90 -2.07 10.20
N ASN A 22 10.23 -2.06 10.37
CA ASN A 22 10.90 -1.36 11.47
C ASN A 22 11.41 0.00 10.97
N PHE A 23 10.99 1.05 11.66
CA PHE A 23 11.21 2.43 11.27
C PHE A 23 11.77 3.26 12.43
N LYS A 24 12.57 2.61 13.30
CA LYS A 24 13.28 3.27 14.39
C LYS A 24 14.22 4.37 13.89
N ASN A 25 14.94 4.09 12.80
CA ASN A 25 16.06 4.90 12.31
C ASN A 25 15.67 5.93 11.22
N MET A 26 14.37 6.26 11.11
CA MET A 26 13.91 7.33 10.23
C MET A 26 14.36 8.71 10.72
N LYS A 27 14.78 9.56 9.78
CA LYS A 27 15.03 10.99 9.99
C LYS A 27 13.79 11.83 9.67
N ASP A 28 13.79 13.09 10.08
CA ASP A 28 12.69 14.02 9.76
C ASP A 28 12.49 14.11 8.25
N GLY A 29 11.24 13.94 7.80
CA GLY A 29 10.89 13.95 6.39
C GLY A 29 10.99 12.60 5.69
N ASP A 30 11.47 11.53 6.34
CA ASP A 30 11.45 10.20 5.73
C ASP A 30 10.01 9.68 5.57
N ILE A 31 9.78 8.93 4.50
CA ILE A 31 8.55 8.22 4.20
C ILE A 31 8.88 6.82 3.68
N ALA A 32 8.34 5.80 4.34
CA ALA A 32 8.52 4.41 3.93
C ALA A 32 7.23 3.61 4.07
N GLY A 33 6.99 2.62 3.21
CA GLY A 33 5.74 1.87 3.28
C GLY A 33 5.53 0.82 2.20
N LEU A 34 4.26 0.45 2.06
CA LEU A 34 3.72 -0.53 1.12
C LEU A 34 2.72 0.16 0.20
N ALA A 35 2.97 0.12 -1.11
CA ALA A 35 2.12 0.69 -2.13
C ALA A 35 1.45 -0.38 -3.01
N VAL A 36 0.31 -0.01 -3.58
CA VAL A 36 -0.17 -0.55 -4.85
C VAL A 36 0.21 0.47 -5.92
N PHE A 37 1.17 0.08 -6.77
CA PHE A 37 1.87 0.98 -7.68
C PHE A 37 1.38 0.80 -9.12
N GLN A 38 0.75 1.85 -9.64
CA GLN A 38 0.31 2.05 -11.02
C GLN A 38 0.02 3.56 -11.20
N ASP A 39 -0.77 3.95 -12.19
CA ASP A 39 -1.27 5.29 -12.44
C ASP A 39 -2.80 5.22 -12.56
N PRO A 40 -3.55 5.46 -11.47
CA PRO A 40 -3.09 6.02 -10.19
C PRO A 40 -2.41 5.00 -9.26
N TYR A 41 -1.62 5.51 -8.31
CA TYR A 41 -1.06 4.72 -7.19
C TYR A 41 -1.70 5.11 -5.86
N ALA A 42 -1.60 4.22 -4.88
CA ALA A 42 -1.83 4.55 -3.48
C ALA A 42 -0.90 3.75 -2.57
N TYR A 43 -0.68 4.26 -1.36
CA TYR A 43 0.14 3.56 -0.38
C TYR A 43 -0.29 3.83 1.06
N ILE A 44 0.06 2.87 1.91
CA ILE A 44 0.15 3.06 3.35
C ILE A 44 1.62 3.07 3.76
N GLY A 45 1.98 3.95 4.68
CA GLY A 45 3.36 4.06 5.13
C GLY A 45 3.51 4.81 6.44
N ILE A 46 4.75 4.87 6.92
CA ILE A 46 5.15 5.74 8.01
C ILE A 46 5.77 7.01 7.45
N LYS A 47 5.39 8.16 8.01
CA LYS A 47 6.05 9.44 7.82
C LYS A 47 6.61 9.94 9.14
N LYS A 48 7.88 10.33 9.15
CA LYS A 48 8.53 10.96 10.30
C LYS A 48 8.42 12.48 10.17
N ILE A 49 7.86 13.13 11.20
CA ILE A 49 7.77 14.59 11.28
C ILE A 49 8.37 15.01 12.63
N LYS A 50 9.55 15.63 12.58
CA LYS A 50 10.37 15.95 13.76
C LYS A 50 10.50 14.69 14.63
N ASN A 51 10.08 14.75 15.89
CA ASN A 51 10.16 13.63 16.83
C ASN A 51 8.98 12.66 16.76
N LYS A 52 7.95 12.94 15.94
CA LYS A 52 6.73 12.13 15.87
C LYS A 52 6.67 11.27 14.61
N LYS A 53 5.99 10.13 14.71
CA LYS A 53 5.83 9.14 13.63
C LYS A 53 4.34 8.98 13.36
N TYR A 54 3.97 8.96 12.10
CA TYR A 54 2.58 8.88 11.68
C TYR A 54 2.43 7.72 10.71
N VAL A 55 1.44 6.87 10.92
CA VAL A 55 0.91 6.07 9.81
C VAL A 55 0.11 7.01 8.91
N ILE A 56 0.32 6.92 7.61
CA ILE A 56 -0.34 7.74 6.60
C ILE A 56 -0.88 6.85 5.49
N MET A 57 -2.00 7.28 4.91
CA MET A 57 -2.51 6.75 3.64
C MET A 57 -2.48 7.87 2.61
N VAL A 58 -1.90 7.58 1.45
CA VAL A 58 -1.83 8.49 0.31
C VAL A 58 -2.50 7.84 -0.89
N ASN A 59 -3.40 8.58 -1.53
CA ASN A 59 -4.10 8.16 -2.75
C ASN A 59 -3.84 9.21 -3.84
N ASN A 60 -3.23 8.78 -4.94
CA ASN A 60 -2.88 9.60 -6.09
C ASN A 60 -2.18 10.93 -5.72
N GLY A 61 -1.15 10.83 -4.86
CA GLY A 61 -0.35 11.98 -4.41
C GLY A 61 -0.98 12.82 -3.29
N LYS A 62 -2.23 12.57 -2.90
CA LYS A 62 -2.90 13.27 -1.80
C LYS A 62 -2.89 12.44 -0.52
N MET A 63 -2.47 13.02 0.60
CA MET A 63 -2.67 12.40 1.92
C MET A 63 -4.15 12.41 2.27
N ILE A 64 -4.73 11.21 2.42
CA ILE A 64 -6.15 11.03 2.69
C ILE A 64 -6.40 10.95 4.19
N ASP A 65 -5.52 10.26 4.92
CA ASP A 65 -5.66 10.05 6.35
C ASP A 65 -4.29 9.87 7.02
N SER A 66 -4.22 10.15 8.32
CA SER A 66 -3.02 9.99 9.13
C SER A 66 -3.35 9.80 10.61
N SER A 67 -2.55 9.00 11.30
CA SER A 67 -2.65 8.82 12.75
C SER A 67 -1.26 8.72 13.38
N GLU A 68 -1.06 9.36 14.54
CA GLU A 68 0.21 9.30 15.28
C GLU A 68 0.41 7.90 15.88
N VAL A 69 1.60 7.33 15.73
CA VAL A 69 1.97 6.03 16.29
C VAL A 69 3.15 6.17 17.24
N LYS A 70 3.07 5.50 18.39
CA LYS A 70 4.11 5.50 19.45
C LYS A 70 4.84 4.15 19.52
N VAL A 71 5.15 3.60 18.35
CA VAL A 71 5.90 2.34 18.20
C VAL A 71 7.00 2.55 17.15
N ASP A 72 7.98 1.65 17.13
CA ASP A 72 9.07 1.67 16.14
C ASP A 72 8.90 0.60 15.06
N LYS A 73 7.87 -0.24 15.18
CA LYS A 73 7.58 -1.34 14.27
C LYS A 73 6.08 -1.43 14.01
N ILE A 74 5.70 -1.76 12.78
CA ILE A 74 4.30 -1.87 12.35
C ILE A 74 4.18 -2.94 11.26
N TYR A 75 2.98 -3.49 11.12
CA TYR A 75 2.62 -4.36 10.01
C TYR A 75 1.73 -3.58 9.07
N LEU A 76 2.09 -3.54 7.79
CA LEU A 76 1.33 -2.86 6.75
C LEU A 76 0.72 -3.90 5.83
N LYS A 77 -0.55 -3.71 5.47
CA LYS A 77 -1.30 -4.62 4.62
C LYS A 77 -2.02 -3.85 3.51
N ALA A 78 -1.93 -4.38 2.29
CA ALA A 78 -2.67 -3.94 1.12
C ALA A 78 -3.51 -5.10 0.58
N ASN A 79 -4.82 -4.91 0.53
CA ASN A 79 -5.78 -5.87 -0.03
C ASN A 79 -6.17 -5.37 -1.42
N ALA A 80 -5.58 -5.95 -2.47
CA ALA A 80 -5.89 -5.63 -3.85
C ALA A 80 -6.95 -6.61 -4.38
N ILE A 81 -8.15 -6.10 -4.58
CA ILE A 81 -9.28 -6.86 -5.09
C ILE A 81 -9.17 -6.88 -6.61
N TYR A 82 -8.99 -8.06 -7.18
CA TYR A 82 -8.92 -8.20 -8.62
C TYR A 82 -10.24 -7.75 -9.24
N GLY A 83 -10.15 -6.79 -10.15
CA GLY A 83 -11.18 -6.43 -11.10
C GLY A 83 -10.47 -6.05 -12.38
N THR A 84 -11.15 -6.14 -13.50
CA THR A 84 -10.62 -5.87 -14.83
C THR A 84 -10.16 -4.42 -14.93
N GLY A 85 -8.97 -4.09 -14.44
CA GLY A 85 -8.39 -2.75 -14.49
C GLY A 85 -8.11 -2.25 -15.90
N ALA A 86 -8.32 -3.09 -16.91
CA ALA A 86 -8.33 -2.74 -18.34
C ALA A 86 -9.74 -2.78 -18.96
N ALA A 87 -10.80 -3.11 -18.21
CA ALA A 87 -12.15 -3.11 -18.78
C ALA A 87 -12.55 -1.72 -19.22
N ASP A 88 -12.17 -0.68 -18.49
CA ASP A 88 -12.33 0.72 -18.91
C ASP A 88 -11.68 1.01 -20.28
N ILE A 89 -10.50 0.44 -20.55
CA ILE A 89 -9.82 0.55 -21.85
C ILE A 89 -10.60 -0.14 -22.97
N PHE A 90 -11.26 -1.26 -22.66
CA PHE A 90 -12.00 -2.06 -23.65
C PHE A 90 -13.53 -1.84 -23.58
N THR A 91 -13.99 -0.71 -23.02
CA THR A 91 -15.42 -0.36 -22.88
C THR A 91 -16.27 -1.35 -22.07
N GLY A 92 -15.64 -2.23 -21.29
CA GLY A 92 -16.29 -3.14 -20.36
C GLY A 92 -16.48 -2.52 -18.96
N ASN A 93 -17.26 -3.20 -18.13
CA ASN A 93 -17.43 -2.87 -16.72
C ASN A 93 -16.76 -3.94 -15.85
N ALA A 94 -15.99 -3.53 -14.85
CA ALA A 94 -15.53 -4.45 -13.82
C ALA A 94 -16.73 -4.92 -12.97
N PRO A 95 -16.72 -6.17 -12.47
CA PRO A 95 -17.74 -6.63 -11.52
C PRO A 95 -17.84 -5.66 -10.33
N ALA A 96 -19.06 -5.45 -9.82
CA ALA A 96 -19.27 -4.55 -8.69
C ALA A 96 -18.43 -4.98 -7.47
N GLY A 97 -17.79 -4.02 -6.81
CA GLY A 97 -16.90 -4.30 -5.67
C GLY A 97 -15.50 -4.77 -6.03
N THR A 98 -15.14 -4.84 -7.31
CA THR A 98 -13.80 -5.24 -7.78
C THR A 98 -12.95 -4.07 -8.27
N GLY A 99 -11.67 -4.32 -8.56
CA GLY A 99 -10.78 -3.34 -9.18
C GLY A 99 -10.35 -2.24 -8.22
N SER A 100 -10.29 -2.54 -6.92
CA SER A 100 -9.88 -1.60 -5.90
C SER A 100 -8.81 -2.16 -4.96
N ALA A 101 -8.11 -1.27 -4.27
CA ALA A 101 -7.21 -1.66 -3.18
C ALA A 101 -7.54 -0.91 -1.89
N LEU A 102 -7.52 -1.65 -0.79
CA LEU A 102 -7.73 -1.15 0.57
C LEU A 102 -6.46 -1.33 1.39
N PHE A 103 -6.23 -0.43 2.33
CA PHE A 103 -5.04 -0.45 3.16
C PHE A 103 -5.38 -0.54 4.64
N SER A 104 -4.57 -1.28 5.37
CA SER A 104 -4.68 -1.41 6.82
C SER A 104 -3.32 -1.59 7.49
N TYR A 105 -3.25 -1.29 8.78
CA TYR A 105 -2.04 -1.47 9.57
C TYR A 105 -2.35 -2.18 10.89
N SER A 106 -1.32 -2.75 11.50
CA SER A 106 -1.41 -3.41 12.81
C SER A 106 -0.14 -3.18 13.62
N VAL A 107 -0.26 -3.14 14.95
CA VAL A 107 0.89 -3.11 15.88
C VAL A 107 1.21 -4.50 16.45
N ASP A 108 0.32 -5.47 16.29
CA ASP A 108 0.42 -6.81 16.87
C ASP A 108 0.38 -7.96 15.84
N ASN A 109 0.24 -7.63 14.54
CA ASN A 109 0.07 -8.56 13.42
C ASN A 109 -1.20 -9.43 13.50
N LYS A 110 -2.17 -9.04 14.33
CA LYS A 110 -3.42 -9.79 14.55
C LYS A 110 -4.61 -8.91 14.23
N ASN A 111 -4.65 -7.73 14.83
CA ASN A 111 -5.74 -6.77 14.68
C ASN A 111 -5.31 -5.68 13.71
N PHE A 112 -5.95 -5.66 12.52
CA PHE A 112 -5.67 -4.69 11.48
C PHE A 112 -6.72 -3.57 11.47
N THR A 113 -6.27 -2.33 11.54
CA THR A 113 -7.08 -1.12 11.44
C THR A 113 -7.01 -0.58 10.02
N LYS A 114 -8.17 -0.40 9.37
CA LYS A 114 -8.27 0.25 8.06
C LYS A 114 -7.93 1.73 8.17
N ILE A 115 -7.34 2.31 7.13
CA ILE A 115 -6.99 3.73 7.08
C ILE A 115 -7.22 4.30 5.68
N GLY A 116 -7.73 5.53 5.61
CA GLY A 116 -8.01 6.20 4.34
C GLY A 116 -9.17 5.60 3.54
N ASP A 117 -9.18 5.90 2.25
CA ASP A 117 -10.18 5.46 1.29
C ASP A 117 -9.69 4.29 0.43
N GLU A 118 -10.49 3.90 -0.58
CA GLU A 118 -10.09 2.89 -1.55
C GLU A 118 -9.33 3.51 -2.73
N LEU A 119 -8.26 2.84 -3.18
CA LEU A 119 -7.70 3.10 -4.49
C LEU A 119 -8.59 2.44 -5.55
N LYS A 120 -9.12 3.21 -6.50
CA LYS A 120 -9.66 2.65 -7.75
C LYS A 120 -8.50 2.31 -8.68
N MET A 121 -8.15 1.02 -8.74
CA MET A 121 -7.03 0.55 -9.55
C MET A 121 -7.36 0.70 -11.04
N ARG A 122 -6.37 1.09 -11.83
CA ARG A 122 -6.47 1.16 -13.30
C ARG A 122 -5.28 0.50 -13.96
N PHE A 123 -5.38 0.35 -15.27
CA PHE A 123 -4.26 0.08 -16.16
C PHE A 123 -4.04 1.31 -17.02
N SER A 124 -2.82 1.83 -16.99
CA SER A 124 -2.39 3.00 -17.76
C SER A 124 -1.26 2.58 -18.68
N LEU A 125 -1.43 2.82 -19.98
CA LEU A 125 -0.41 2.54 -21.00
C LEU A 125 0.87 3.34 -20.82
N LYS A 126 0.85 4.42 -20.02
CA LYS A 126 2.05 5.20 -19.67
C LYS A 126 3.03 4.41 -18.80
N ILE A 127 2.49 3.60 -17.87
CA ILE A 127 3.31 2.72 -17.02
C ILE A 127 3.52 1.36 -17.70
N PHE A 128 2.56 0.94 -18.55
CA PHE A 128 2.61 -0.28 -19.37
C PHE A 128 2.86 -1.57 -18.57
N THR A 129 2.59 -1.55 -17.27
CA THR A 129 2.60 -2.73 -16.40
C THR A 129 1.39 -2.71 -15.49
N GLY A 130 0.84 -3.90 -15.20
CA GLY A 130 -0.23 -4.04 -14.22
C GLY A 130 0.18 -3.56 -12.84
N ASN A 131 -0.81 -3.35 -11.97
CA ASN A 131 -0.61 -2.97 -10.58
C ASN A 131 0.35 -3.94 -9.86
N LYS A 132 1.26 -3.40 -9.05
CA LYS A 132 2.26 -4.16 -8.29
C LYS A 132 2.23 -3.75 -6.82
N PHE A 133 2.50 -4.70 -5.94
CA PHE A 133 2.93 -4.34 -4.59
C PHE A 133 4.32 -3.70 -4.66
N CYS A 134 4.55 -2.64 -3.90
CA CYS A 134 5.84 -1.96 -3.86
C CYS A 134 6.24 -1.61 -2.42
N LEU A 135 7.40 -2.09 -1.99
CA LEU A 135 8.08 -1.59 -0.79
C LEU A 135 8.98 -0.43 -1.17
N PHE A 136 8.88 0.66 -0.43
CA PHE A 136 9.63 1.89 -0.72
C PHE A 136 10.13 2.58 0.55
N ASN A 137 11.16 3.41 0.37
CA ASN A 137 11.66 4.37 1.35
C ASN A 137 12.23 5.56 0.57
N TYR A 138 11.89 6.79 0.96
CA TYR A 138 12.48 8.00 0.41
C TYR A 138 12.46 9.14 1.44
N ALA A 139 13.40 10.07 1.29
CA ALA A 139 13.52 11.25 2.13
C ALA A 139 12.91 12.48 1.45
N THR A 140 12.25 13.36 2.23
CA THR A 140 11.73 14.65 1.74
C THR A 140 12.47 15.87 2.28
N LYS A 141 13.38 15.68 3.25
CA LYS A 141 14.17 16.76 3.85
C LYS A 141 15.66 16.44 3.90
N GLU A 142 16.03 15.35 4.57
CA GLU A 142 17.44 15.01 4.81
C GLU A 142 17.72 13.55 4.50
N LEU A 143 18.88 13.27 3.93
CA LEU A 143 19.33 11.91 3.62
C LEU A 143 19.92 11.19 4.85
N GLY A 144 20.03 9.86 4.73
CA GLY A 144 20.75 9.00 5.68
C GLY A 144 19.88 8.33 6.75
N GLY A 145 18.57 8.58 6.75
CA GLY A 145 17.64 7.72 7.49
C GLY A 145 17.34 6.43 6.73
N TYR A 146 16.94 5.39 7.45
CA TYR A 146 16.63 4.09 6.86
C TYR A 146 15.54 3.35 7.64
N VAL A 147 15.03 2.31 7.00
CA VAL A 147 14.03 1.39 7.55
C VAL A 147 14.41 -0.03 7.20
N ASP A 148 13.98 -0.97 8.03
CA ASP A 148 14.21 -2.40 7.83
C ASP A 148 12.89 -3.10 7.57
N PHE A 149 12.76 -3.72 6.39
CA PHE A 149 11.66 -4.61 6.07
C PHE A 149 12.07 -6.03 6.45
N ASN A 150 11.43 -6.62 7.47
CA ASN A 150 11.80 -7.96 7.95
C ASN A 150 11.36 -9.05 6.95
N TRP A 151 10.14 -8.94 6.43
CA TRP A 151 9.60 -9.86 5.43
C TRP A 151 8.47 -9.21 4.65
N PHE A 152 8.23 -9.72 3.45
CA PHE A 152 7.04 -9.45 2.64
C PHE A 152 6.38 -10.76 2.28
N ARG A 153 5.06 -10.87 2.48
CA ARG A 153 4.27 -12.07 2.21
C ARG A 153 3.06 -11.74 1.36
N THR A 154 2.75 -12.64 0.45
CA THR A 154 1.54 -12.59 -0.36
C THR A 154 0.62 -13.74 -0.01
N SER A 155 -0.68 -13.48 0.08
CA SER A 155 -1.73 -14.48 0.29
C SER A 155 -2.96 -14.14 -0.55
N ALA A 156 -3.90 -15.09 -0.63
CA ALA A 156 -5.26 -14.84 -1.10
C ALA A 156 -6.20 -14.83 0.12
N GLU A 157 -7.06 -13.80 0.24
CA GLU A 157 -8.07 -13.70 1.29
C GLU A 157 -9.46 -13.54 0.64
N LYS A 158 -10.51 -14.11 1.24
CA LYS A 158 -11.89 -13.86 0.78
C LYS A 158 -12.27 -12.40 1.05
N ILE A 159 -12.96 -11.80 0.09
CA ILE A 159 -13.47 -10.42 0.16
C ILE A 159 -14.68 -10.36 1.08
#